data_AF-A0A959DCL6-F1
#
_entry.id   AF-A0A959DCL6-F1
#
_cell.length_a   1.000
_cell.length_b   1.000
_cell.length_c   1.000
_cell.angle_alpha   90.00
_cell.angle_beta   90.00
_cell.angle_gamma   90.00
#
_symmetry.space_group_name_H-M   'P 1'
#
loop_
_entity.id
_entity.type
_entity.pdbx_description
1 polymer ?
#
loop_
_entity_poly.entity_id
_entity_poly.type
_entity_poly.pdbx_seq_one_letter_code
_entity_poly.pdbx_strand_id
1 'polypeptide(L)'
;MNPRNILPILCCLLLASLAPGKAFSQDLTADEGFFKGQKQVYQDWLNLSGLGEVLKVYEVTVKPDAVFLYLDIPATFQNREQKTDYVLSAWNELRARFRENNSISLESQLFLKMLHIMELEPQQAAVLLFDTYDPYETPLYYAVFYKQEQITVDSTVFRSTSHSVQVYVPPVAESAQSELAVGKALAGQYAGLFRKISEFFNRRFDPAKVQITEKLADYEKGVYVISLKPLYKEVLKDQQNLLVCQWLNRLGFDCNTLKKEWLTFTFNVIPTDFGYKLDCLLEGKCSESSSAWSGRGSFRDIDNDEYSREVLQDYGDWLMGELRRFLE
;
A
#
# COMPACT_ATOMS: atom_id res chain seq x y z
N MET A 1 -34.50 42.66 47.58
CA MET A 1 -33.99 41.69 46.58
C MET A 1 -32.56 41.34 46.94
N ASN A 2 -32.27 40.07 47.17
CA ASN A 2 -31.02 39.61 47.78
C ASN A 2 -29.87 39.55 46.76
N PRO A 3 -28.70 40.17 47.02
CA PRO A 3 -27.57 40.21 46.09
C PRO A 3 -26.78 38.88 45.97
N ARG A 4 -27.28 37.79 46.57
CA ARG A 4 -26.57 36.49 46.62
C ARG A 4 -26.85 35.53 45.46
N ASN A 5 -27.72 35.89 44.51
CA ASN A 5 -28.14 34.99 43.42
C ASN A 5 -27.66 35.40 42.01
N ILE A 6 -26.78 36.40 41.88
CA ILE A 6 -26.30 36.87 40.56
C ILE A 6 -25.02 36.14 40.11
N LEU A 7 -24.27 35.56 41.06
CA LEU A 7 -23.00 34.89 40.78
C LEU A 7 -23.09 33.60 39.91
N PRO A 8 -24.13 32.74 40.01
CA PRO A 8 -24.16 31.51 39.20
C PRO A 8 -24.58 31.77 37.75
N ILE A 9 -25.19 32.93 37.44
CA ILE A 9 -25.62 33.27 36.07
C ILE A 9 -24.45 33.82 35.25
N LEU A 10 -23.50 34.51 35.89
CA LEU A 10 -22.31 35.05 35.21
C LEU A 10 -21.30 33.95 34.80
N CYS A 11 -21.19 32.86 35.57
CA CYS A 11 -20.33 31.72 35.23
C CYS A 11 -20.84 30.89 34.04
N CYS A 12 -22.15 30.77 33.85
CA CYS A 12 -22.71 30.02 32.71
C CYS A 12 -22.57 30.76 31.37
N LEU A 13 -22.51 32.10 31.38
CA LEU A 13 -22.31 32.90 30.16
C LEU A 13 -20.84 32.93 29.69
N LEU A 14 -19.87 32.78 30.61
CA LEU A 14 -18.43 32.74 30.28
C LEU A 14 -17.93 31.36 29.79
N LEU A 15 -18.70 30.29 30.05
CA LEU A 15 -18.40 28.94 29.54
C LEU A 15 -18.99 28.68 28.15
N ALA A 16 -19.93 29.50 27.68
CA ALA A 16 -20.53 29.39 26.34
C ALA A 16 -19.65 30.00 25.22
N SER A 17 -18.63 30.80 25.56
CA SER A 17 -17.67 31.37 24.61
C SER A 17 -16.44 30.50 24.35
N LEU A 18 -16.34 29.33 25.00
CA LEU A 18 -15.29 28.32 24.77
C LEU A 18 -15.79 27.20 23.85
N ALA A 19 -16.81 27.45 23.02
CA ALA A 19 -17.05 26.58 21.88
C ALA A 19 -15.84 26.73 20.95
N PRO A 20 -15.08 25.66 20.66
CA PRO A 20 -14.05 25.73 19.63
C PRO A 20 -14.75 26.16 18.35
N GLY A 21 -14.49 27.41 17.94
CA GLY A 21 -14.97 27.91 16.66
C GLY A 21 -14.52 26.88 15.64
N LYS A 22 -15.48 26.22 14.98
CA LYS A 22 -15.17 25.44 13.79
C LYS A 22 -14.45 26.43 12.89
N ALA A 23 -13.14 26.24 12.70
CA ALA A 23 -12.38 27.00 11.73
C ALA A 23 -13.20 26.91 10.45
N PHE A 24 -13.70 28.06 9.98
CA PHE A 24 -14.34 28.13 8.69
C PHE A 24 -13.24 27.77 7.69
N SER A 25 -13.21 26.51 7.27
CA SER A 25 -12.38 26.12 6.13
C SER A 25 -12.95 26.91 4.95
N GLN A 26 -12.19 27.90 4.49
CA GLN A 26 -12.47 28.58 3.24
C GLN A 26 -12.54 27.51 2.14
N ASP A 27 -13.58 27.56 1.32
CA ASP A 27 -13.70 26.68 0.16
C ASP A 27 -12.68 27.13 -0.90
N LEU A 28 -11.58 26.38 -1.01
CA LEU A 28 -10.48 26.68 -1.92
C LEU A 28 -10.83 26.46 -3.39
N THR A 29 -11.95 25.78 -3.69
CA THR A 29 -12.35 25.55 -5.10
C THR A 29 -12.74 26.83 -5.82
N ALA A 30 -13.11 27.89 -5.08
CA ALA A 30 -13.35 29.21 -5.66
C ALA A 30 -12.10 29.80 -6.35
N ASP A 31 -10.91 29.43 -5.86
CA ASP A 31 -9.61 29.92 -6.34
C ASP A 31 -8.89 28.88 -7.24
N GLU A 32 -9.60 27.90 -7.78
CA GLU A 32 -9.03 26.80 -8.57
C GLU A 32 -8.17 27.30 -9.76
N GLY A 33 -8.61 28.37 -10.43
CA GLY A 33 -7.87 28.99 -11.54
C GLY A 33 -6.50 29.54 -11.12
N PHE A 34 -6.41 30.12 -9.91
CA PHE A 34 -5.15 30.60 -9.36
C PHE A 34 -4.21 29.42 -9.08
N PHE A 35 -4.66 28.40 -8.35
CA PHE A 35 -3.82 27.24 -7.99
C PHE A 35 -3.33 26.47 -9.22
N LYS A 36 -4.18 26.27 -10.23
CA LYS A 36 -3.77 25.65 -11.50
C LYS A 36 -2.74 26.50 -12.24
N GLY A 37 -2.85 27.83 -12.18
CA GLY A 37 -1.85 28.76 -12.72
C GLY A 37 -0.48 28.64 -12.04
N GLN A 38 -0.45 28.35 -10.74
CA GLN A 38 0.79 28.17 -9.96
C GLN A 38 1.58 26.91 -10.35
N LYS A 39 0.99 25.98 -11.10
CA LYS A 39 1.69 24.79 -11.61
C LYS A 39 3.00 25.15 -12.34
N GLN A 40 2.93 26.11 -13.26
CA GLN A 40 4.11 26.50 -14.05
C GLN A 40 5.15 27.22 -13.18
N VAL A 41 4.69 28.09 -12.27
CA VAL A 41 5.56 28.83 -11.35
C VAL A 41 6.36 27.85 -10.46
N TYR A 42 5.71 26.80 -9.98
CA TYR A 42 6.37 25.76 -9.20
C TYR A 42 7.38 24.97 -10.06
N GLN A 43 7.03 24.62 -11.29
CA GLN A 43 7.97 23.95 -12.22
C GLN A 43 9.19 24.82 -12.54
N ASP A 44 9.00 26.13 -12.74
CA ASP A 44 10.09 27.06 -13.01
C ASP A 44 11.04 27.16 -11.81
N TRP A 45 10.49 27.18 -10.59
CA TRP A 45 11.31 27.10 -9.38
C TRP A 45 12.08 25.77 -9.27
N LEU A 46 11.46 24.62 -9.59
CA LEU A 46 12.18 23.35 -9.65
C LEU A 46 13.36 23.44 -10.63
N ASN A 47 13.14 24.00 -11.82
CA ASN A 47 14.20 24.15 -12.82
C ASN A 47 15.34 25.06 -12.32
N LEU A 48 15.02 26.20 -11.72
CA LEU A 48 16.01 27.14 -11.18
C LEU A 48 16.80 26.59 -9.99
N SER A 49 16.19 25.72 -9.19
CA SER A 49 16.83 25.04 -8.06
C SER A 49 17.65 23.80 -8.47
N GLY A 50 17.69 23.46 -9.76
CA GLY A 50 18.33 22.25 -10.27
C GLY A 50 17.56 20.96 -10.00
N LEU A 51 16.43 21.02 -9.27
CA LEU A 51 15.57 19.87 -9.00
C LEU A 51 14.75 19.46 -10.23
N GLY A 52 14.51 20.40 -11.14
CA GLY A 52 13.65 20.26 -12.30
C GLY A 52 14.20 19.31 -13.36
N GLU A 53 15.46 18.92 -13.29
CA GLU A 53 16.02 17.87 -14.16
C GLU A 53 15.41 16.49 -13.84
N VAL A 54 15.10 16.25 -12.56
CA VAL A 54 14.58 14.98 -12.05
C VAL A 54 13.08 15.07 -11.77
N LEU A 55 12.62 16.16 -11.16
CA LEU A 55 11.23 16.34 -10.75
C LEU A 55 10.45 17.21 -11.73
N LYS A 56 9.26 16.74 -12.10
CA LYS A 56 8.30 17.48 -12.91
C LYS A 56 6.98 17.64 -12.16
N VAL A 57 6.33 18.79 -12.33
CA VAL A 57 4.97 19.00 -11.85
C VAL A 57 3.99 18.36 -12.81
N TYR A 58 3.33 17.30 -12.36
CA TYR A 58 2.33 16.59 -13.13
C TYR A 58 0.99 17.30 -13.11
N GLU A 59 0.46 17.61 -11.92
CA GLU A 59 -0.88 18.18 -11.76
C GLU A 59 -1.01 18.95 -10.44
N VAL A 60 -1.99 19.86 -10.40
CA VAL A 60 -2.48 20.49 -9.17
C VAL A 60 -3.98 20.20 -9.06
N THR A 61 -4.39 19.46 -8.03
CA THR A 61 -5.80 19.18 -7.75
C THR A 61 -6.27 20.04 -6.59
N VAL A 62 -7.41 20.69 -6.76
CA VAL A 62 -8.04 21.53 -5.74
C VAL A 62 -9.28 20.84 -5.21
N LYS A 63 -9.38 20.74 -3.89
CA LYS A 63 -10.54 20.27 -3.12
C LYS A 63 -11.03 21.42 -2.24
N PRO A 64 -12.24 21.34 -1.67
CA PRO A 64 -12.79 22.42 -0.85
C PRO A 64 -11.88 22.84 0.31
N ASP A 65 -11.17 21.90 0.92
CA ASP A 65 -10.35 22.10 2.11
C ASP A 65 -8.85 21.91 1.88
N ALA A 66 -8.43 21.48 0.69
CA ALA A 66 -7.04 21.14 0.42
C ALA A 66 -6.63 21.31 -1.04
N VAL A 67 -5.34 21.60 -1.25
CA VAL A 67 -4.66 21.61 -2.55
C VAL A 67 -3.59 20.52 -2.54
N PHE A 68 -3.57 19.73 -3.60
CA PHE A 68 -2.65 18.63 -3.80
C PHE A 68 -1.75 18.92 -5.00
N LEU A 69 -0.44 18.96 -4.76
CA LEU A 69 0.57 19.12 -5.81
C LEU A 69 1.17 17.75 -6.15
N TYR A 70 0.98 17.32 -7.39
CA TYR A 70 1.43 16.04 -7.89
C TYR A 70 2.76 16.24 -8.61
N LEU A 71 3.81 15.59 -8.10
CA LEU A 71 5.14 15.53 -8.69
C LEU A 71 5.38 14.16 -9.33
N ASP A 72 6.20 14.16 -10.36
CA ASP A 72 6.58 13.00 -11.14
C ASP A 72 8.10 12.99 -11.42
N ILE A 73 8.68 11.79 -11.52
CA ILE A 73 10.00 11.54 -12.09
C ILE A 73 9.78 10.86 -13.46
N PRO A 74 9.84 11.63 -14.56
CA PRO A 74 9.48 11.12 -15.88
C PRO A 74 10.45 10.01 -16.31
N ALA A 75 9.90 8.84 -16.63
CA ALA A 75 10.69 7.68 -17.03
C ALA A 75 10.07 6.99 -18.25
N THR A 76 10.90 6.63 -19.22
CA THR A 76 10.47 6.08 -20.53
C THR A 76 10.37 4.55 -20.55
N PHE A 77 10.21 3.90 -19.41
CA PHE A 77 10.13 2.44 -19.33
C PHE A 77 8.74 1.93 -19.68
N GLN A 78 8.70 0.83 -20.45
CA GLN A 78 7.45 0.13 -20.76
C GLN A 78 7.02 -0.84 -19.64
N ASN A 79 7.96 -1.29 -18.80
CA ASN A 79 7.70 -2.18 -17.66
C ASN A 79 7.54 -1.36 -16.36
N ARG A 80 6.47 -1.62 -15.61
CA ARG A 80 6.14 -0.99 -14.33
C ARG A 80 7.19 -1.21 -13.23
N GLU A 81 7.75 -2.41 -13.10
CA GLU A 81 8.74 -2.74 -12.07
C GLU A 81 10.02 -1.94 -12.30
N GLN A 82 10.53 -1.95 -13.53
CA GLN A 82 11.72 -1.17 -13.91
C GLN A 82 11.50 0.33 -13.72
N LYS A 83 10.29 0.81 -14.02
CA LYS A 83 9.91 2.20 -13.78
C LYS A 83 9.91 2.53 -12.29
N THR A 84 9.35 1.66 -11.46
CA THR A 84 9.28 1.84 -10.02
C THR A 84 10.67 1.88 -9.39
N ASP A 85 11.53 0.92 -9.74
CA ASP A 85 12.90 0.87 -9.25
C ASP A 85 13.69 2.11 -9.66
N TYR A 86 13.50 2.57 -10.91
CA TYR A 86 14.11 3.79 -11.40
C TYR A 86 13.64 5.03 -10.63
N VAL A 87 12.33 5.21 -10.45
CA VAL A 87 11.75 6.36 -9.74
C VAL A 87 12.25 6.39 -8.29
N LEU A 88 12.26 5.24 -7.60
CA LEU A 88 12.77 5.13 -6.23
C LEU A 88 14.26 5.43 -6.15
N SER A 89 15.06 4.89 -7.07
CA SER A 89 16.50 5.14 -7.13
C SER A 89 16.79 6.63 -7.37
N ALA A 90 16.15 7.22 -8.37
CA ALA A 90 16.29 8.64 -8.71
C ALA A 90 15.86 9.56 -7.56
N TRP A 91 14.76 9.23 -6.87
CA TRP A 91 14.31 9.97 -5.70
C TRP A 91 15.30 9.90 -4.54
N ASN A 92 15.82 8.70 -4.22
CA ASN A 92 16.78 8.52 -3.14
C ASN A 92 18.11 9.22 -3.43
N GLU A 93 18.57 9.17 -4.67
CA GLU A 93 19.75 9.90 -5.12
C GLU A 93 19.54 11.41 -5.01
N LEU A 94 18.39 11.92 -5.46
CA LEU A 94 18.05 13.34 -5.34
C LEU A 94 18.03 13.80 -3.88
N ARG A 95 17.44 12.99 -2.98
CA ARG A 95 17.44 13.27 -1.53
C ARG A 95 18.86 13.29 -0.96
N ALA A 96 19.70 12.33 -1.32
CA ALA A 96 21.08 12.26 -0.85
C ALA A 96 21.87 13.51 -1.29
N ARG A 97 21.84 13.83 -2.59
CA ARG A 97 22.50 15.02 -3.16
C ARG A 97 21.98 16.32 -2.55
N PHE A 98 20.67 16.42 -2.29
CA PHE A 98 20.08 17.61 -1.67
C PHE A 98 20.61 17.82 -0.24
N ARG A 99 20.71 16.76 0.56
CA ARG A 99 21.19 16.83 1.96
C ARG A 99 22.65 17.24 2.07
N GLU A 100 23.48 16.98 1.08
CA GLU A 100 24.90 17.36 1.10
C GLU A 100 25.10 18.89 1.20
N ASN A 101 24.15 19.66 0.67
CA ASN A 101 24.26 21.11 0.55
C ASN A 101 23.18 21.90 1.32
N ASN A 102 22.25 21.23 2.00
CA ASN A 102 21.09 21.86 2.63
C ASN A 102 20.87 21.36 4.07
N SER A 103 20.40 22.26 4.94
CA SER A 103 20.10 21.98 6.35
C SER A 103 18.72 21.38 6.59
N ILE A 104 17.84 21.39 5.60
CA ILE A 104 16.50 20.80 5.65
C ILE A 104 16.38 19.62 4.68
N SER A 105 15.39 18.76 4.89
CA SER A 105 15.09 17.68 3.95
C SER A 105 14.50 18.23 2.65
N LEU A 106 14.69 17.47 1.56
CA LEU A 106 14.10 17.79 0.24
C LEU A 106 12.58 17.88 0.36
N GLU A 107 11.96 16.97 1.10
CA GLU A 107 10.52 16.90 1.32
C GLU A 107 9.99 18.18 2.00
N SER A 108 10.66 18.63 3.06
CA SER A 108 10.31 19.87 3.73
C SER A 108 10.50 21.07 2.82
N GLN A 109 11.58 21.11 2.01
CA GLN A 109 11.81 22.18 1.06
C GLN A 109 10.70 22.27 0.00
N LEU A 110 10.27 21.12 -0.55
CA LEU A 110 9.17 21.03 -1.51
C LEU A 110 7.86 21.52 -0.87
N PHE A 111 7.53 21.01 0.31
CA PHE A 111 6.32 21.38 1.03
C PHE A 111 6.26 22.87 1.37
N LEU A 112 7.33 23.41 1.98
CA LEU A 112 7.41 24.82 2.33
C LEU A 112 7.32 25.73 1.10
N LYS A 113 7.89 25.29 -0.03
CA LYS A 113 7.79 26.07 -1.27
C LYS A 113 6.36 26.06 -1.82
N MET A 114 5.63 24.95 -1.69
CA MET A 114 4.23 24.87 -2.08
C MET A 114 3.39 25.87 -1.30
N LEU A 115 3.54 25.90 0.03
CA LEU A 115 2.84 26.88 0.89
C LEU A 115 3.11 28.32 0.44
N HIS A 116 4.37 28.63 0.13
CA HIS A 116 4.76 29.97 -0.29
C HIS A 116 4.23 30.36 -1.68
N ILE A 117 4.34 29.48 -2.68
CA ILE A 117 3.91 29.78 -4.06
C ILE A 117 2.38 29.83 -4.15
N MET A 118 1.70 28.96 -3.40
CA MET A 118 0.25 28.80 -3.48
C MET A 118 -0.50 29.54 -2.38
N GLU A 119 0.19 30.26 -1.49
CA GLU A 119 -0.41 31.04 -0.41
C GLU A 119 -1.37 30.21 0.47
N LEU A 120 -0.94 29.00 0.84
CA LEU A 120 -1.74 28.03 1.59
C LEU A 120 -1.36 27.99 3.08
N GLU A 121 -2.35 27.73 3.92
CA GLU A 121 -2.07 27.28 5.30
C GLU A 121 -1.52 25.84 5.28
N PRO A 122 -0.64 25.46 6.24
CA PRO A 122 -0.02 24.14 6.26
C PRO A 122 -1.01 22.96 6.21
N GLN A 123 -2.18 23.09 6.84
CA GLN A 123 -3.20 22.04 6.89
C GLN A 123 -3.94 21.86 5.55
N GLN A 124 -3.81 22.82 4.64
CA GLN A 124 -4.49 22.84 3.35
C GLN A 124 -3.61 22.32 2.20
N ALA A 125 -2.37 21.91 2.48
CA ALA A 125 -1.42 21.53 1.44
C ALA A 125 -0.97 20.07 1.59
N ALA A 126 -0.75 19.43 0.44
CA ALA A 126 -0.05 18.16 0.36
C ALA A 126 0.78 18.10 -0.93
N VAL A 127 2.06 17.73 -0.80
CA VAL A 127 2.93 17.41 -1.94
C VAL A 127 3.01 15.90 -2.08
N LEU A 128 2.74 15.41 -3.27
CA LEU A 128 2.58 13.99 -3.53
C LEU A 128 3.51 13.56 -4.68
N LEU A 129 4.30 12.50 -4.50
CA LEU A 129 5.12 11.89 -5.56
C LEU A 129 4.43 10.62 -6.08
N PHE A 130 4.05 10.59 -7.35
CA PHE A 130 3.23 9.51 -7.92
C PHE A 130 3.98 8.59 -8.88
N ASP A 131 3.52 7.34 -8.98
CA ASP A 131 3.77 6.50 -10.16
C ASP A 131 2.83 6.92 -11.29
N THR A 132 3.44 7.44 -12.35
CA THR A 132 2.90 7.77 -13.68
C THR A 132 1.90 6.82 -14.37
N TYR A 133 1.51 5.67 -13.81
CA TYR A 133 0.71 4.71 -14.56
C TYR A 133 -0.79 5.06 -14.63
N ASP A 134 -1.34 5.75 -13.62
CA ASP A 134 -2.63 6.44 -13.63
C ASP A 134 -2.79 7.09 -12.23
N PRO A 135 -2.92 8.42 -12.08
CA PRO A 135 -3.11 9.06 -10.78
C PRO A 135 -4.39 8.57 -10.06
N TYR A 136 -5.30 7.88 -10.76
CA TYR A 136 -6.54 7.33 -10.24
C TYR A 136 -6.52 5.80 -10.01
N GLU A 137 -5.46 5.06 -10.41
CA GLU A 137 -5.37 3.59 -10.24
C GLU A 137 -4.19 3.06 -9.36
N THR A 138 -3.55 3.88 -8.50
CA THR A 138 -2.46 3.55 -7.50
C THR A 138 -1.04 3.26 -8.06
N PRO A 139 0.11 3.56 -7.37
CA PRO A 139 0.34 3.95 -5.98
C PRO A 139 1.04 5.33 -5.80
N LEU A 140 0.93 5.88 -4.59
CA LEU A 140 1.66 7.06 -4.13
C LEU A 140 3.00 6.60 -3.52
N TYR A 141 4.14 7.21 -3.89
CA TYR A 141 5.44 6.87 -3.29
C TYR A 141 5.70 7.63 -1.99
N TYR A 142 5.33 8.92 -1.98
CA TYR A 142 5.51 9.80 -0.83
C TYR A 142 4.38 10.81 -0.78
N ALA A 143 3.83 11.00 0.42
CA ALA A 143 3.01 12.14 0.77
C ALA A 143 3.80 13.02 1.74
N VAL A 144 3.83 14.32 1.49
CA VAL A 144 4.37 15.30 2.41
C VAL A 144 3.24 16.23 2.81
N PHE A 145 2.89 16.23 4.09
CA PHE A 145 1.77 17.01 4.62
C PHE A 145 2.06 17.48 6.05
N TYR A 146 1.24 18.40 6.55
CA TYR A 146 1.39 18.94 7.90
C TYR A 146 0.43 18.24 8.87
N LYS A 147 0.97 17.66 9.94
CA LYS A 147 0.17 17.00 11.00
C LYS A 147 0.84 17.24 12.35
N GLN A 148 0.04 17.56 13.37
CA GLN A 148 0.53 17.78 14.74
C GLN A 148 1.71 18.76 14.83
N GLU A 149 1.59 19.90 14.13
CA GLU A 149 2.60 20.98 14.13
C GLU A 149 3.95 20.62 13.48
N GLN A 150 4.02 19.51 12.74
CA GLN A 150 5.24 19.08 12.07
C GLN A 150 4.97 18.68 10.62
N ILE A 151 5.95 18.94 9.75
CA ILE A 151 5.97 18.39 8.39
C ILE A 151 6.21 16.90 8.52
N THR A 152 5.22 16.12 8.14
CA THR A 152 5.25 14.66 8.17
C THR A 152 5.44 14.15 6.75
N VAL A 153 6.37 13.22 6.58
CA VAL A 153 6.54 12.47 5.35
C VAL A 153 5.93 11.09 5.57
N ASP A 154 4.79 10.84 4.93
CA ASP A 154 4.24 9.50 4.84
C ASP A 154 4.81 8.85 3.59
N SER A 155 5.81 8.00 3.77
CA SER A 155 6.29 7.17 2.68
C SER A 155 5.40 5.94 2.61
N THR A 156 4.38 6.00 1.76
CA THR A 156 3.79 4.77 1.22
C THR A 156 4.79 4.22 0.20
N VAL A 157 5.96 3.77 0.68
CA VAL A 157 6.67 2.78 -0.09
C VAL A 157 5.71 1.60 -0.08
N PHE A 158 5.08 1.26 -1.21
CA PHE A 158 4.67 -0.11 -1.42
C PHE A 158 5.94 -0.96 -1.53
N ARG A 159 6.71 -1.02 -0.44
CA ARG A 159 7.06 -2.31 0.10
C ARG A 159 5.73 -2.78 0.62
N SER A 160 5.03 -3.56 -0.21
CA SER A 160 4.42 -4.77 0.32
C SER A 160 5.22 -5.19 1.55
N THR A 161 4.62 -5.21 2.73
CA THR A 161 5.36 -5.56 3.94
C THR A 161 5.86 -6.98 3.72
N SER A 162 7.09 -7.08 3.21
CA SER A 162 7.49 -8.26 2.48
C SER A 162 8.09 -9.21 3.49
N HIS A 163 7.23 -10.06 4.05
CA HIS A 163 7.63 -11.06 5.02
C HIS A 163 8.38 -12.16 4.27
N SER A 164 9.71 -12.06 4.24
CA SER A 164 10.59 -13.03 3.60
C SER A 164 10.82 -14.21 4.54
N VAL A 165 10.15 -15.33 4.30
CA VAL A 165 10.48 -16.58 4.99
C VAL A 165 11.52 -17.34 4.17
N GLN A 166 12.63 -17.70 4.81
CA GLN A 166 13.73 -18.45 4.17
C GLN A 166 13.56 -19.95 4.39
N VAL A 167 13.50 -20.73 3.32
CA VAL A 167 13.41 -22.20 3.39
C VAL A 167 14.51 -22.84 2.55
N TYR A 168 15.26 -23.77 3.13
CA TYR A 168 16.22 -24.60 2.41
C TYR A 168 15.52 -25.84 1.84
N VAL A 169 15.69 -26.09 0.55
CA VAL A 169 15.10 -27.22 -0.17
C VAL A 169 16.23 -28.02 -0.84
N PRO A 170 16.36 -29.33 -0.56
CA PRO A 170 17.35 -30.15 -1.23
C PRO A 170 17.06 -30.26 -2.75
N PRO A 171 18.05 -30.62 -3.57
CA PRO A 171 17.86 -30.73 -5.01
C PRO A 171 16.71 -31.70 -5.34
N VAL A 172 15.72 -31.22 -6.09
CA VAL A 172 14.61 -32.06 -6.54
C VAL A 172 15.11 -32.91 -7.70
N ALA A 173 15.15 -34.23 -7.53
CA ALA A 173 15.42 -35.15 -8.62
C ALA A 173 14.32 -35.03 -9.68
N GLU A 174 14.68 -34.70 -10.93
CA GLU A 174 13.72 -34.65 -12.03
C GLU A 174 13.22 -36.05 -12.35
N SER A 175 12.01 -36.38 -11.91
CA SER A 175 11.31 -37.57 -12.40
C SER A 175 10.76 -37.29 -13.80
N ALA A 176 11.30 -37.98 -14.80
CA ALA A 176 11.06 -37.80 -16.23
C ALA A 176 9.65 -38.22 -16.72
N GLN A 177 8.65 -38.35 -15.84
CA GLN A 177 7.33 -38.87 -16.21
C GLN A 177 6.21 -38.06 -15.56
N SER A 178 5.76 -37.03 -16.28
CA SER A 178 4.36 -36.55 -16.33
C SER A 178 4.32 -35.20 -17.06
N GLU A 179 4.32 -35.25 -18.40
CA GLU A 179 3.91 -34.12 -19.23
C GLU A 179 2.38 -34.15 -19.36
N LEU A 180 1.66 -33.54 -18.42
CA LEU A 180 0.25 -33.18 -18.66
C LEU A 180 -0.10 -31.81 -18.07
N ALA A 181 -0.59 -30.96 -18.97
CA ALA A 181 -1.28 -29.67 -18.81
C ALA A 181 -0.56 -28.47 -18.15
N VAL A 182 0.36 -28.65 -17.18
CA VAL A 182 1.15 -27.54 -16.60
C VAL A 182 2.50 -27.34 -17.32
N GLY A 183 2.88 -28.30 -18.17
CA GLY A 183 4.24 -28.51 -18.67
C GLY A 183 4.72 -27.70 -19.88
N LYS A 184 3.98 -26.71 -20.40
CA LYS A 184 4.49 -25.87 -21.52
C LYS A 184 5.05 -24.50 -21.12
N ALA A 185 4.81 -24.04 -19.89
CA ALA A 185 5.25 -22.71 -19.44
C ALA A 185 6.48 -22.74 -18.50
N LEU A 186 6.79 -23.88 -17.88
CA LEU A 186 7.87 -24.04 -16.89
C LEU A 186 9.20 -24.50 -17.53
N ALA A 187 9.62 -23.77 -18.57
CA ALA A 187 10.82 -23.96 -19.39
C ALA A 187 12.21 -23.77 -18.75
N GLY A 188 12.71 -24.64 -17.86
CA GLY A 188 14.13 -24.58 -17.39
C GLY A 188 14.42 -24.88 -15.90
N GLN A 189 15.51 -24.35 -15.34
CA GLN A 189 16.19 -24.91 -14.15
C GLN A 189 15.37 -25.07 -12.85
N TYR A 190 14.28 -24.32 -12.66
CA TYR A 190 13.47 -24.37 -11.41
C TYR A 190 12.13 -25.11 -11.55
N ALA A 191 11.84 -25.69 -12.71
CA ALA A 191 10.55 -26.28 -13.04
C ALA A 191 10.08 -27.33 -12.02
N GLY A 192 10.99 -28.23 -11.62
CA GLY A 192 10.69 -29.28 -10.65
C GLY A 192 10.29 -28.74 -9.27
N LEU A 193 10.93 -27.65 -8.83
CA LEU A 193 10.64 -26.98 -7.56
C LEU A 193 9.28 -26.27 -7.62
N PHE A 194 9.03 -25.49 -8.67
CA PHE A 194 7.76 -24.80 -8.86
C PHE A 194 6.58 -25.76 -8.97
N ARG A 195 6.78 -26.92 -9.62
CA ARG A 195 5.77 -27.99 -9.66
C ARG A 195 5.44 -28.52 -8.27
N LYS A 196 6.44 -28.77 -7.41
CA LYS A 196 6.20 -29.18 -6.02
C LYS A 196 5.49 -28.09 -5.21
N ILE A 197 5.87 -26.83 -5.38
CA ILE A 197 5.19 -25.71 -4.71
C ILE A 197 3.72 -25.65 -5.15
N SER A 198 3.46 -25.72 -6.47
CA SER A 198 2.10 -25.81 -7.02
C SER A 198 1.32 -26.99 -6.43
N GLU A 199 1.93 -28.17 -6.36
CA GLU A 199 1.32 -29.37 -5.80
C GLU A 199 0.94 -29.18 -4.32
N PHE A 200 1.81 -28.55 -3.53
CA PHE A 200 1.50 -28.19 -2.14
C PHE A 200 0.23 -27.34 -2.04
N PHE A 201 0.13 -26.25 -2.81
CA PHE A 201 -1.03 -25.36 -2.77
C PHE A 201 -2.30 -26.06 -3.26
N ASN A 202 -2.21 -26.85 -4.34
CA ASN A 202 -3.34 -27.64 -4.85
C ASN A 202 -3.81 -28.72 -3.87
N ARG A 203 -2.92 -29.27 -3.04
CA ARG A 203 -3.28 -30.24 -2.00
C ARG A 203 -3.86 -29.57 -0.76
N ARG A 204 -3.35 -28.39 -0.39
CA ARG A 204 -3.72 -27.65 0.82
C ARG A 204 -5.03 -26.89 0.67
N PHE A 205 -5.33 -26.39 -0.53
CA PHE A 205 -6.52 -25.61 -0.83
C PHE A 205 -7.42 -26.38 -1.79
N ASP A 206 -8.70 -26.49 -1.43
CA ASP A 206 -9.73 -27.14 -2.24
C ASP A 206 -9.94 -26.35 -3.55
N PRO A 207 -9.58 -26.89 -4.73
CA PRO A 207 -9.69 -26.17 -6.00
C PRO A 207 -11.15 -25.86 -6.38
N ALA A 208 -12.13 -26.55 -5.78
CA ALA A 208 -13.54 -26.25 -5.98
C ALA A 208 -13.98 -24.98 -5.23
N LYS A 209 -13.21 -24.53 -4.24
CA LYS A 209 -13.51 -23.37 -3.38
C LYS A 209 -12.57 -22.20 -3.58
N VAL A 210 -11.31 -22.47 -3.91
CA VAL A 210 -10.26 -21.47 -4.06
C VAL A 210 -9.75 -21.50 -5.49
N GLN A 211 -9.83 -20.35 -6.18
CA GLN A 211 -9.15 -20.17 -7.44
C GLN A 211 -7.66 -19.95 -7.17
N ILE A 212 -6.85 -20.93 -7.58
CA ILE A 212 -5.40 -20.85 -7.57
C ILE A 212 -4.97 -20.33 -8.94
N THR A 213 -4.30 -19.18 -8.96
CA THR A 213 -3.72 -18.61 -10.18
C THR A 213 -2.21 -18.64 -10.04
N GLU A 214 -1.53 -19.29 -10.97
CA GLU A 214 -0.08 -19.40 -11.00
C GLU A 214 0.46 -18.52 -12.12
N LYS A 215 1.49 -17.74 -11.82
CA LYS A 215 2.16 -16.88 -12.79
C LYS A 215 3.67 -16.98 -12.59
N LEU A 216 4.38 -17.23 -13.68
CA LEU A 216 5.83 -17.06 -13.72
C LEU A 216 6.10 -15.58 -13.98
N ALA A 217 6.70 -14.90 -13.00
CA ALA A 217 7.03 -13.48 -13.14
C ALA A 217 8.36 -13.30 -13.89
N ASP A 218 9.37 -14.13 -13.57
CA ASP A 218 10.66 -14.14 -14.24
C ASP A 218 11.29 -15.54 -14.16
N TYR A 219 11.39 -16.21 -15.31
CA TYR A 219 11.87 -17.59 -15.38
C TYR A 219 13.36 -17.71 -15.06
N GLU A 220 14.16 -16.81 -15.63
CA GLU A 220 15.62 -16.86 -15.53
C GLU A 220 16.07 -16.52 -14.11
N LYS A 221 15.32 -15.67 -13.42
CA LYS A 221 15.61 -15.25 -12.04
C LYS A 221 14.95 -16.11 -10.96
N GLY A 222 14.18 -17.13 -11.33
CA GLY A 222 13.55 -18.04 -10.37
C GLY A 222 12.45 -17.37 -9.55
N VAL A 223 11.64 -16.50 -10.17
CA VAL A 223 10.52 -15.81 -9.52
C VAL A 223 9.19 -16.46 -9.91
N TYR A 224 8.49 -17.00 -8.91
CA TYR A 224 7.23 -17.72 -9.07
C TYR A 224 6.14 -17.17 -8.18
N VAL A 225 4.98 -16.85 -8.76
CA VAL A 225 3.88 -16.18 -8.08
C VAL A 225 2.66 -17.10 -8.04
N ILE A 226 2.08 -17.29 -6.85
CA ILE A 226 0.81 -17.99 -6.63
C ILE A 226 -0.17 -17.02 -5.97
N SER A 227 -1.34 -16.85 -6.56
CA SER A 227 -2.45 -16.09 -5.98
C SER A 227 -3.62 -17.01 -5.64
N LEU A 228 -4.15 -16.88 -4.43
CA LEU A 228 -5.28 -17.64 -3.90
C LEU A 228 -6.48 -16.70 -3.72
N LYS A 229 -7.59 -16.95 -4.42
CA LYS A 229 -8.79 -16.10 -4.33
C LYS A 229 -10.11 -16.85 -4.62
N PRO A 230 -11.23 -16.48 -3.98
CA PRO A 230 -11.30 -15.86 -2.67
C PRO A 230 -11.00 -16.89 -1.56
N LEU A 231 -10.29 -16.45 -0.53
CA LEU A 231 -10.22 -17.09 0.79
C LEU A 231 -11.27 -16.39 1.69
N TYR A 232 -11.72 -17.01 2.79
CA TYR A 232 -12.81 -16.45 3.61
C TYR A 232 -12.52 -16.37 5.11
N LYS A 233 -11.88 -17.40 5.67
CA LYS A 233 -11.55 -17.52 7.09
C LYS A 233 -10.16 -18.13 7.27
N GLU A 234 -9.30 -17.96 6.29
CA GLU A 234 -8.01 -18.62 6.30
C GLU A 234 -7.06 -17.86 7.23
N VAL A 235 -7.06 -16.53 7.15
CA VAL A 235 -6.17 -15.64 7.91
C VAL A 235 -6.92 -14.93 9.04
N LEU A 236 -8.01 -14.22 8.75
CA LEU A 236 -8.76 -13.39 9.70
C LEU A 236 -9.85 -14.20 10.44
N LYS A 237 -9.44 -15.29 11.10
CA LYS A 237 -10.34 -16.23 11.77
C LYS A 237 -11.21 -15.60 12.88
N ASP A 238 -10.70 -14.58 13.56
CA ASP A 238 -11.29 -14.03 14.79
C ASP A 238 -12.13 -12.76 14.62
N GLN A 239 -12.24 -12.19 13.40
CA GLN A 239 -13.04 -10.98 13.17
C GLN A 239 -14.57 -11.18 13.25
N GLN A 240 -15.05 -12.36 13.68
CA GLN A 240 -16.48 -12.66 13.86
C GLN A 240 -17.08 -12.25 15.22
N ASN A 241 -16.34 -11.62 16.13
CA ASN A 241 -16.83 -11.38 17.49
C ASN A 241 -17.37 -9.96 17.76
N LEU A 242 -18.02 -9.32 16.79
CA LEU A 242 -18.90 -8.20 17.13
C LEU A 242 -20.16 -8.77 17.78
N LEU A 243 -20.37 -8.51 19.08
CA LEU A 243 -21.60 -8.83 19.83
C LEU A 243 -22.88 -8.47 19.05
N VAL A 244 -22.78 -7.44 18.20
CA VAL A 244 -23.81 -7.00 17.26
C VAL A 244 -24.21 -8.08 16.25
N CYS A 245 -23.26 -8.82 15.66
CA CYS A 245 -23.59 -9.91 14.73
C CYS A 245 -24.26 -11.10 15.43
N GLN A 246 -23.87 -11.42 16.66
CA GLN A 246 -24.55 -12.46 17.45
C GLN A 246 -26.01 -12.06 17.73
N TRP A 247 -26.25 -10.77 18.01
CA TRP A 247 -27.59 -10.22 18.22
C TRP A 247 -28.43 -10.20 16.93
N LEU A 248 -27.85 -9.79 15.80
CA LEU A 248 -28.53 -9.76 14.50
C LEU A 248 -28.91 -11.17 14.00
N ASN A 249 -28.03 -12.16 14.18
CA ASN A 249 -28.31 -13.56 13.85
C ASN A 249 -29.48 -14.12 14.68
N ARG A 250 -29.64 -13.70 15.95
CA ARG A 250 -30.80 -14.08 16.78
C ARG A 250 -32.12 -13.49 16.29
N LEU A 251 -32.08 -12.36 15.58
CA LEU A 251 -33.24 -11.72 14.98
C LEU A 251 -33.57 -12.25 13.57
N GLY A 252 -32.85 -13.28 13.09
CA GLY A 252 -33.07 -13.87 11.77
C GLY A 252 -32.42 -13.10 10.62
N PHE A 253 -31.57 -12.11 10.92
CA PHE A 253 -30.77 -11.43 9.89
C PHE A 253 -29.45 -12.19 9.69
N ASP A 254 -29.10 -12.47 8.44
CA ASP A 254 -27.82 -13.11 8.09
C ASP A 254 -26.68 -12.09 8.19
N CYS A 255 -26.01 -12.03 9.36
CA CYS A 255 -24.83 -11.20 9.58
C CYS A 255 -23.60 -11.88 8.99
N ASN A 256 -23.49 -11.87 7.66
CA ASN A 256 -22.34 -12.42 6.95
C ASN A 256 -21.28 -11.33 6.69
N THR A 257 -20.55 -10.94 7.73
CA THR A 257 -19.42 -10.00 7.68
C THR A 257 -18.12 -10.65 7.20
N LEU A 258 -18.19 -11.84 6.58
CA LEU A 258 -16.99 -12.57 6.15
C LEU A 258 -16.25 -11.78 5.10
N LYS A 259 -15.13 -11.21 5.52
CA LYS A 259 -14.22 -10.52 4.62
C LYS A 259 -13.65 -11.55 3.65
N LYS A 260 -13.76 -11.27 2.35
CA LYS A 260 -13.11 -12.10 1.33
C LYS A 260 -11.64 -11.79 1.35
N GLU A 261 -10.83 -12.77 1.67
CA GLU A 261 -9.38 -12.71 1.72
C GLU A 261 -8.82 -13.06 0.34
N TRP A 262 -7.70 -12.45 -0.01
CA TRP A 262 -6.89 -12.79 -1.17
C TRP A 262 -5.45 -12.81 -0.68
N LEU A 263 -4.79 -13.96 -0.84
CA LEU A 263 -3.36 -14.09 -0.58
C LEU A 263 -2.57 -14.19 -1.88
N THR A 264 -1.43 -13.49 -1.95
CA THR A 264 -0.45 -13.64 -3.02
C THR A 264 0.89 -14.00 -2.42
N PHE A 265 1.47 -15.10 -2.92
CA PHE A 265 2.78 -15.61 -2.57
C PHE A 265 3.71 -15.36 -3.74
N THR A 266 4.85 -14.72 -3.49
CA THR A 266 5.91 -14.53 -4.47
C THR A 266 7.17 -15.22 -3.97
N PHE A 267 7.55 -16.33 -4.61
CA PHE A 267 8.73 -17.11 -4.31
C PHE A 267 9.90 -16.65 -5.16
N ASN A 268 10.99 -16.27 -4.50
CA ASN A 268 12.29 -16.03 -5.12
C ASN A 268 13.21 -17.21 -4.80
N VAL A 269 13.68 -17.91 -5.83
CA VAL A 269 14.59 -19.05 -5.68
C VAL A 269 16.03 -18.56 -5.79
N ILE A 270 16.81 -18.78 -4.74
CA ILE A 270 18.24 -18.47 -4.69
C ILE A 270 19.00 -19.80 -4.67
N PRO A 271 19.76 -20.13 -5.73
CA PRO A 271 20.61 -21.32 -5.74
C PRO A 271 21.66 -21.30 -4.63
N THR A 272 21.95 -22.47 -4.06
CA THR A 272 23.00 -22.67 -3.06
C THR A 272 23.77 -23.96 -3.36
N ASP A 273 24.92 -24.16 -2.73
CA ASP A 273 25.74 -25.37 -2.93
C ASP A 273 25.02 -26.67 -2.53
N PHE A 274 23.97 -26.57 -1.71
CA PHE A 274 23.23 -27.71 -1.14
C PHE A 274 21.78 -27.81 -1.64
N GLY A 275 21.40 -27.06 -2.68
CA GLY A 275 20.04 -26.99 -3.20
C GLY A 275 19.56 -25.56 -3.37
N TYR A 276 18.38 -25.24 -2.85
CA TYR A 276 17.74 -23.94 -3.05
C TYR A 276 17.37 -23.28 -1.74
N LYS A 277 17.56 -21.97 -1.66
CA LYS A 277 16.94 -21.10 -0.66
C LYS A 277 15.71 -20.45 -1.30
N LEU A 278 14.54 -20.68 -0.72
CA LEU A 278 13.30 -20.03 -1.09
C LEU A 278 13.08 -18.83 -0.18
N ASP A 279 13.05 -17.64 -0.76
CA ASP A 279 12.56 -16.43 -0.10
C ASP A 279 11.12 -16.20 -0.57
N CYS A 280 10.15 -16.43 0.31
CA CYS A 280 8.73 -16.24 0.00
C CYS A 280 8.25 -14.89 0.53
N LEU A 281 7.59 -14.10 -0.30
CA LEU A 281 6.87 -12.88 0.03
C LEU A 281 5.36 -13.18 0.10
N LEU A 282 4.71 -12.90 1.24
CA LEU A 282 3.26 -13.04 1.43
C LEU A 282 2.56 -11.68 1.51
N GLU A 283 1.55 -11.50 0.67
CA GLU A 283 0.66 -10.34 0.64
C GLU A 283 -0.78 -10.75 0.89
N GLY A 284 -1.51 -9.97 1.69
CA GLY A 284 -2.92 -10.23 2.00
C GLY A 284 -3.80 -9.03 1.68
N LYS A 285 -4.93 -9.26 1.01
CA LYS A 285 -6.01 -8.27 0.86
C LYS A 285 -7.33 -8.81 1.39
N CYS A 286 -8.18 -7.94 1.91
CA CYS A 286 -9.52 -8.28 2.36
C CYS A 286 -10.57 -7.32 1.78
N SER A 287 -11.77 -7.83 1.46
CA SER A 287 -12.91 -7.00 1.02
C SER A 287 -14.07 -7.17 1.99
N GLU A 288 -14.74 -6.06 2.32
CA GLU A 288 -15.96 -6.04 3.15
C GLU A 288 -17.24 -6.34 2.36
N SER A 289 -17.16 -6.42 1.03
CA SER A 289 -18.36 -6.64 0.20
C SER A 289 -18.77 -8.12 0.17
N SER A 290 -20.01 -8.40 0.56
CA SER A 290 -20.62 -9.74 0.48
C SER A 290 -20.88 -10.21 -0.97
N SER A 291 -20.96 -9.31 -1.96
CA SER A 291 -21.21 -9.66 -3.36
C SER A 291 -20.01 -10.35 -4.02
N ALA A 292 -20.26 -11.38 -4.85
CA ALA A 292 -19.25 -12.09 -5.65
C ALA A 292 -18.54 -11.19 -6.68
N TRP A 293 -19.06 -9.99 -6.90
CA TRP A 293 -18.55 -8.98 -7.80
C TRP A 293 -18.28 -7.72 -7.00
N SER A 294 -17.03 -7.57 -6.60
CA SER A 294 -16.54 -6.34 -5.99
C SER A 294 -15.58 -5.74 -7.02
N GLY A 295 -15.97 -4.59 -7.58
CA GLY A 295 -15.23 -3.92 -8.64
C GLY A 295 -13.81 -3.53 -8.21
N ARG A 296 -13.02 -3.01 -9.15
CA ARG A 296 -11.68 -2.46 -8.83
C ARG A 296 -11.78 -1.48 -7.65
N GLY A 297 -10.89 -1.62 -6.67
CA GLY A 297 -10.82 -0.76 -5.48
C GLY A 297 -11.58 -1.23 -4.23
N SER A 298 -12.26 -2.38 -4.26
CA SER A 298 -13.01 -2.88 -3.09
C SER A 298 -12.17 -3.66 -2.06
N PHE A 299 -10.95 -4.05 -2.44
CA PHE A 299 -10.04 -4.80 -1.57
C PHE A 299 -9.08 -3.85 -0.87
N ARG A 300 -9.00 -3.95 0.45
CA ARG A 300 -8.05 -3.24 1.30
C ARG A 300 -6.97 -4.19 1.75
N ASP A 301 -5.72 -3.74 1.84
CA ASP A 301 -4.64 -4.61 2.29
C ASP A 301 -4.82 -4.97 3.77
N ILE A 302 -4.53 -6.23 4.11
CA ILE A 302 -4.66 -6.82 5.45
C ILE A 302 -3.59 -6.23 6.39
N ASP A 303 -2.46 -5.77 5.86
CA ASP A 303 -1.34 -5.22 6.64
C ASP A 303 -1.49 -3.74 7.02
N ASN A 304 -2.63 -3.12 6.69
CA ASN A 304 -2.92 -1.72 7.01
C ASN A 304 -3.17 -1.46 8.50
N ASP A 305 -3.53 -2.48 9.28
CA ASP A 305 -3.65 -2.39 10.74
C ASP A 305 -2.71 -3.36 11.45
N GLU A 306 -2.19 -2.96 12.61
CA GLU A 306 -1.12 -3.66 13.35
C GLU A 306 -1.53 -5.09 13.75
N TYR A 307 -2.78 -5.28 14.16
CA TYR A 307 -3.33 -6.59 14.54
C TYR A 307 -3.43 -7.54 13.34
N SER A 308 -4.03 -7.08 12.23
CA SER A 308 -4.17 -7.89 11.03
C SER A 308 -2.81 -8.22 10.38
N ARG A 309 -1.80 -7.36 10.56
CA ARG A 309 -0.41 -7.62 10.16
C ARG A 309 0.23 -8.76 10.95
N GLU A 310 0.11 -8.75 12.28
CA GLU A 310 0.62 -9.83 13.15
C GLU A 310 -0.04 -11.17 12.80
N VAL A 311 -1.36 -11.18 12.59
CA VAL A 311 -2.10 -12.39 12.18
C VAL A 311 -1.66 -12.91 10.81
N LEU A 312 -1.39 -12.02 9.84
CA LEU A 312 -0.87 -12.41 8.52
C LEU A 312 0.55 -12.98 8.61
N GLN A 313 1.38 -12.43 9.51
CA GLN A 313 2.73 -12.92 9.76
C GLN A 313 2.72 -14.33 10.37
N ASP A 314 1.97 -14.54 11.45
CA ASP A 314 1.84 -15.85 12.09
C ASP A 314 1.34 -16.91 11.11
N TYR A 315 0.40 -16.53 10.25
CA TYR A 315 -0.10 -17.40 9.19
C TYR A 315 0.98 -17.75 8.16
N GLY A 316 1.76 -16.75 7.73
CA GLY A 316 2.86 -16.93 6.78
C GLY A 316 3.92 -17.89 7.31
N ASP A 317 4.38 -17.69 8.55
CA ASP A 317 5.38 -18.56 9.19
C ASP A 317 4.88 -20.00 9.33
N TRP A 318 3.62 -20.16 9.74
CA TRP A 318 2.97 -21.46 9.85
C TRP A 318 2.89 -22.18 8.50
N LEU A 319 2.36 -21.51 7.46
CA LEU A 319 2.18 -22.10 6.13
C LEU A 319 3.51 -22.43 5.46
N MET A 320 4.51 -21.58 5.61
CA MET A 320 5.86 -21.84 5.10
C MET A 320 6.54 -23.00 5.84
N GLY A 321 6.23 -23.20 7.12
CA GLY A 321 6.61 -24.40 7.86
C GLY A 321 5.93 -25.69 7.35
N GLU A 322 4.69 -25.61 6.84
CA GLU A 322 4.04 -26.73 6.15
C GLU A 322 4.67 -27.01 4.79
N LEU A 323 4.89 -25.95 3.99
CA LEU A 323 5.51 -26.06 2.67
C LEU A 323 6.90 -26.67 2.78
N ARG A 324 7.72 -26.22 3.74
CA ARG A 324 9.05 -26.80 3.98
C ARG A 324 8.98 -28.32 4.20
N ARG A 325 8.10 -28.77 5.11
CA ARG A 325 7.91 -30.20 5.41
C ARG A 325 7.39 -31.00 4.22
N PHE A 326 6.71 -30.34 3.28
CA PHE A 326 6.24 -30.98 2.04
C PHE A 326 7.35 -31.08 0.98
N LEU A 327 8.30 -30.14 0.98
CA LEU A 327 9.39 -30.10 0.00
C LEU A 327 10.56 -31.02 0.36
N GLU A 328 10.78 -31.27 1.65
CA GLU A 328 11.72 -32.26 2.22
C GLU A 328 11.33 -33.71 1.87
#